data_AF-A0A7K2FEX3-F1
#
_entry.id   AF-A0A7K2FEX3-F1
#
_cell.length_a   1.000
_cell.length_b   1.000
_cell.length_c   1.000
_cell.angle_alpha   90.00
_cell.angle_beta   90.00
_cell.angle_gamma   90.00
#
_symmetry.space_group_name_H-M   'P 1'
#
loop_
_entity.id
_entity.type
_entity.pdbx_description
1 polymer ?
#
loop_
_entity_poly.entity_id
_entity_poly.type
_entity_poly.pdbx_seq_one_letter_code
_entity_poly.pdbx_strand_id
1 'polypeptide(L)'
;EARDAAPVATTLRVPEQVVAAELVAEALRADPGLPLAAGGGALAKEMVRVNHYGPDATLDTVRRSLTALGAALAGQGLAVDPEGALRAAGEAWH
;
A
#
# COMPACT_ATOMS: atom_id res chain seq x y z
N GLU A 1 15.33 -6.96 15.74
CA GLU A 1 15.23 -7.87 14.58
C GLU A 1 13.88 -7.66 13.93
N ALA A 2 13.87 -7.44 12.61
CA ALA A 2 12.65 -7.24 11.84
C ALA A 2 11.84 -8.54 11.85
N ARG A 3 10.65 -8.49 12.44
CA ARG A 3 9.65 -9.55 12.38
C ARG A 3 9.28 -9.73 10.91
N ASP A 4 9.63 -10.89 10.38
CA ASP A 4 9.49 -11.26 8.97
C ASP A 4 8.10 -10.90 8.44
N ALA A 5 8.04 -9.85 7.61
CA ALA A 5 6.96 -9.74 6.64
C ALA A 5 7.02 -11.01 5.79
N ALA A 6 5.87 -11.60 5.46
CA ALA A 6 5.85 -12.75 4.56
C ALA A 6 6.66 -12.35 3.31
N PRO A 7 7.66 -13.14 2.87
CA PRO A 7 8.64 -12.73 1.85
C PRO A 7 8.04 -12.32 0.50
N VAL A 8 6.72 -12.44 0.36
CA VAL A 8 5.94 -12.18 -0.83
C VAL A 8 4.96 -11.01 -0.67
N ALA A 9 4.48 -10.69 0.53
CA ALA A 9 3.45 -9.66 0.70
C ALA A 9 3.55 -8.89 2.01
N THR A 10 3.35 -7.58 1.94
CA THR A 10 3.26 -6.70 3.11
C THR A 10 1.81 -6.44 3.47
N THR A 11 1.46 -6.65 4.74
CA THR A 11 0.15 -6.29 5.29
C THR A 11 0.25 -4.95 6.01
N LEU A 12 -0.62 -4.03 5.63
CA LEU A 12 -0.73 -2.69 6.20
C LEU A 12 -2.06 -2.56 6.94
N ARG A 13 -2.05 -1.79 8.02
CA ARG A 13 -3.26 -1.30 8.70
C ARG A 13 -3.54 0.11 8.22
N VAL A 14 -4.80 0.42 7.94
CA VAL A 14 -5.22 1.80 7.67
C VAL A 14 -5.61 2.51 8.98
N PRO A 15 -5.60 3.85 9.03
CA PRO A 15 -6.14 4.61 10.15
C PRO A 15 -7.63 4.29 10.40
N GLU A 16 -8.11 4.44 11.64
CA GLU A 16 -9.50 4.08 12.02
C GLU A 16 -10.57 4.81 11.20
N GLN A 17 -10.31 6.04 10.78
CA GLN A 17 -11.20 6.83 9.93
C GLN A 17 -11.19 6.44 8.43
N VAL A 18 -10.36 5.48 8.03
CA VAL A 18 -10.21 5.05 6.63
C VAL A 18 -10.75 3.63 6.45
N VAL A 19 -11.54 3.42 5.40
CA VAL A 19 -11.99 2.07 5.01
C VAL A 19 -10.99 1.48 4.01
N ALA A 20 -10.31 0.41 4.38
CA ALA A 20 -9.26 -0.19 3.55
C ALA A 20 -9.74 -0.61 2.15
N ALA A 21 -10.95 -1.16 2.02
CA ALA A 21 -11.54 -1.51 0.74
C ALA A 21 -11.75 -0.31 -0.19
N GLU A 22 -12.20 0.83 0.35
CA GLU A 22 -12.39 2.07 -0.41
C GLU A 22 -11.05 2.67 -0.83
N LEU A 23 -10.07 2.64 0.07
CA LEU A 23 -8.70 3.09 -0.22
C LEU A 23 -8.07 2.27 -1.37
N VAL A 24 -8.20 0.94 -1.32
CA VAL A 24 -7.69 0.05 -2.38
C VAL A 24 -8.44 0.26 -3.68
N ALA A 25 -9.77 0.40 -3.64
CA ALA A 25 -10.57 0.66 -4.84
C ALA A 25 -10.15 1.98 -5.53
N GLU A 26 -9.91 3.04 -4.75
CA GLU A 26 -9.47 4.33 -5.27
C GLU A 26 -8.05 4.25 -5.88
N ALA A 27 -7.13 3.57 -5.21
CA ALA A 27 -5.78 3.34 -5.74
C ALA A 27 -5.82 2.55 -7.07
N LEU A 28 -6.62 1.49 -7.15
CA LEU A 28 -6.78 0.67 -8.35
C LEU A 28 -7.53 1.40 -9.48
N ARG A 29 -8.39 2.37 -9.15
CA ARG A 29 -9.03 3.23 -10.14
C ARG A 29 -8.00 4.13 -10.84
N ALA A 30 -6.98 4.59 -10.10
CA ALA A 30 -5.89 5.38 -10.65
C ALA A 30 -4.87 4.52 -11.42
N ASP A 31 -4.56 3.34 -10.92
CA ASP A 31 -3.64 2.38 -11.55
C ASP A 31 -4.13 0.93 -11.37
N PRO A 32 -4.85 0.38 -12.36
CA PRO A 32 -5.41 -0.98 -12.28
C PRO A 32 -4.36 -2.10 -12.21
N GLY A 33 -3.10 -1.80 -12.49
CA GLY A 33 -2.00 -2.78 -12.48
C GLY A 33 -1.37 -2.98 -11.11
N LEU A 34 -1.80 -2.25 -10.07
CA LEU A 34 -1.19 -2.36 -8.75
C LEU A 34 -1.53 -3.69 -8.08
N PRO A 35 -0.57 -4.35 -7.40
CA PRO A 35 -0.81 -5.60 -6.69
C PRO A 35 -1.43 -5.35 -5.30
N LEU A 36 -2.50 -4.55 -5.26
CA LEU A 36 -3.19 -4.17 -4.02
C LEU A 36 -4.45 -4.99 -3.81
N ALA A 37 -4.68 -5.42 -2.58
CA ALA A 37 -5.92 -6.09 -2.18
C ALA A 37 -6.33 -5.64 -0.78
N ALA A 38 -7.63 -5.45 -0.55
CA ALA A 38 -8.15 -5.31 0.81
C ALA A 38 -8.28 -6.68 1.49
N GLY A 39 -8.33 -6.70 2.82
CA GLY A 39 -8.72 -7.88 3.57
C GLY A 39 -10.12 -8.38 3.20
N GLY A 40 -10.41 -9.66 3.46
CA GLY A 40 -11.76 -10.22 3.27
C GLY A 40 -12.66 -10.01 4.50
N GLY A 41 -13.97 -9.91 4.29
CA GLY A 41 -14.96 -9.83 5.36
C GLY A 41 -14.71 -8.65 6.30
N ALA A 42 -14.63 -8.89 7.61
CA ALA A 42 -14.39 -7.84 8.60
C ALA A 42 -13.06 -7.09 8.38
N LEU A 43 -12.03 -7.78 7.87
CA LEU A 43 -10.71 -7.19 7.61
C LEU A 43 -10.71 -6.20 6.44
N ALA A 44 -11.74 -6.22 5.59
CA ALA A 44 -11.88 -5.28 4.48
C ALA A 44 -11.93 -3.81 4.93
N LYS A 45 -12.25 -3.56 6.21
CA LYS A 45 -12.29 -2.22 6.77
C LYS A 45 -10.92 -1.70 7.19
N GLU A 46 -10.00 -2.56 7.60
CA GLU A 46 -8.79 -2.13 8.29
C GLU A 46 -7.47 -2.60 7.64
N MET A 47 -7.53 -3.56 6.71
CA MET A 47 -6.34 -4.25 6.20
C MET A 47 -6.16 -4.05 4.70
N VAL A 48 -4.94 -3.66 4.31
CA VAL A 48 -4.46 -3.64 2.92
C VAL A 48 -3.30 -4.63 2.77
N ARG A 49 -3.26 -5.35 1.66
CA ARG A 49 -2.15 -6.19 1.24
C ARG A 49 -1.49 -5.60 0.01
N VAL A 50 -0.15 -5.54 0.05
CA VAL A 50 0.71 -5.25 -1.09
C VAL A 50 1.37 -6.56 -1.50
N ASN A 51 0.95 -7.13 -2.61
CA ASN A 51 1.37 -8.44 -3.11
C ASN A 51 2.60 -8.31 -4.04
N HIS A 52 3.72 -7.80 -3.54
CA HIS A 52 4.95 -7.52 -4.29
C HIS A 52 5.82 -8.78 -4.54
N TYR A 53 5.29 -9.76 -5.27
CA TYR A 53 5.98 -11.02 -5.56
C TYR A 53 5.99 -11.36 -7.05
N GLY A 54 6.89 -12.26 -7.47
CA GLY A 54 6.97 -12.67 -8.87
C GLY A 54 7.29 -11.48 -9.79
N PRO A 55 6.54 -11.25 -10.88
CA PRO A 55 6.73 -10.09 -11.75
C PRO A 55 6.61 -8.73 -11.04
N ASP A 56 5.88 -8.70 -9.92
CA ASP A 56 5.64 -7.49 -9.11
C ASP A 56 6.70 -7.25 -8.02
N ALA A 57 7.72 -8.12 -7.93
CA ALA A 57 8.83 -7.99 -6.98
C ALA A 57 9.86 -6.94 -7.46
N THR A 58 9.40 -5.71 -7.72
CA THR A 58 10.24 -4.61 -8.18
C THR A 58 10.09 -3.39 -7.30
N LEU A 59 11.16 -2.59 -7.21
CA LEU A 59 11.12 -1.30 -6.52
C LEU A 59 10.08 -0.35 -7.15
N ASP A 60 9.91 -0.39 -8.48
CA ASP A 60 8.91 0.43 -9.18
C ASP A 60 7.49 0.08 -8.71
N THR A 61 7.15 -1.21 -8.61
CA THR A 61 5.86 -1.67 -8.11
C THR A 61 5.58 -1.16 -6.69
N VAL A 62 6.59 -1.20 -5.81
CA VAL A 62 6.48 -0.65 -4.45
C VAL A 62 6.24 0.86 -4.47
N ARG A 63 7.01 1.60 -5.27
CA ARG A 63 6.88 3.06 -5.40
C ARG A 63 5.52 3.48 -5.96
N ARG A 64 5.02 2.79 -6.98
CA ARG A 64 3.68 3.03 -7.56
C ARG A 64 2.59 2.74 -6.52
N SER A 65 2.72 1.65 -5.77
CA SER A 65 1.77 1.31 -4.69
C SER A 65 1.73 2.39 -3.60
N LEU A 66 2.90 2.84 -3.12
CA LEU A 66 3.00 3.91 -2.12
C LEU A 66 2.45 5.24 -2.63
N THR A 67 2.72 5.57 -3.91
CA THR A 67 2.23 6.79 -4.54
C THR A 67 0.70 6.79 -4.63
N ALA A 68 0.10 5.70 -5.09
CA ALA A 68 -1.36 5.59 -5.22
C ALA A 68 -2.07 5.60 -3.86
N LEU A 69 -1.53 4.87 -2.88
CA LEU A 69 -2.06 4.88 -1.51
C LEU A 69 -1.93 6.27 -0.87
N GLY A 70 -0.77 6.93 -1.04
CA GLY A 70 -0.55 8.28 -0.54
C GLY A 70 -1.51 9.30 -1.15
N ALA A 71 -1.72 9.26 -2.47
CA ALA A 71 -2.67 10.13 -3.16
C ALA A 71 -4.11 9.90 -2.69
N ALA A 72 -4.53 8.65 -2.54
CA ALA A 72 -5.87 8.31 -2.07
C ALA A 72 -6.10 8.74 -0.61
N LEU A 73 -5.12 8.58 0.28
CA LEU A 73 -5.17 9.09 1.65
C LEU A 73 -5.21 10.63 1.71
N ALA A 74 -4.40 11.31 0.88
CA ALA A 74 -4.43 12.77 0.76
C ALA A 74 -5.78 13.28 0.26
N GLY A 75 -6.41 12.58 -0.70
CA GLY A 75 -7.76 12.89 -1.20
C GLY A 75 -8.85 12.78 -0.14
N GLN A 76 -8.64 11.99 0.91
CA GLN A 76 -9.50 11.91 2.09
C GLN A 76 -9.16 12.96 3.16
N GLY A 77 -8.21 13.86 2.88
CA GLY A 77 -7.81 14.94 3.78
C GLY A 77 -6.82 14.53 4.88
N LEU A 78 -6.20 13.34 4.79
CA LEU A 78 -5.18 12.93 5.74
C LEU A 78 -3.84 13.61 5.43
N ALA A 79 -3.11 13.98 6.48
CA ALA A 79 -1.72 14.41 6.35
C ALA A 79 -0.84 13.19 6.01
N VAL A 80 -0.17 13.24 4.86
CA VAL A 80 0.69 12.16 4.35
C VAL A 80 2.02 12.75 3.85
N ASP A 81 3.06 11.91 3.81
CA ASP A 81 4.38 12.24 3.27
C ASP A 81 4.78 11.25 2.15
N PRO A 82 4.28 11.43 0.91
CA PRO A 82 4.60 10.53 -0.19
C PRO A 82 6.09 10.56 -0.54
N GLU A 83 6.74 11.72 -0.46
CA GLU A 83 8.17 11.87 -0.77
C GLU A 83 9.04 11.10 0.24
N GLY A 84 8.75 11.24 1.54
CA GLY A 84 9.42 10.49 2.59
C GLY A 84 9.20 8.98 2.46
N ALA A 85 7.98 8.55 2.12
CA ALA A 85 7.69 7.14 1.88
C ALA A 85 8.51 6.56 0.71
N LEU A 86 8.59 7.29 -0.41
CA LEU A 86 9.37 6.88 -1.58
C LEU A 86 10.87 6.85 -1.31
N ARG A 87 11.38 7.82 -0.54
CA ARG A 87 12.78 7.84 -0.11
C ARG A 87 13.10 6.66 0.79
N ALA A 88 12.27 6.40 1.81
CA ALA A 88 12.44 5.27 2.72
C ALA A 88 12.41 3.91 1.98
N ALA A 89 11.51 3.76 1.00
CA ALA A 89 11.45 2.55 0.18
C ALA A 89 12.72 2.34 -0.66
N GLY A 90 13.29 3.43 -1.20
CA GLY A 90 14.57 3.38 -1.92
C GLY A 90 15.73 2.99 -0.99
N GLU A 91 15.84 3.63 0.18
CA GLU A 91 16.87 3.35 1.18
C GLU A 91 16.82 1.89 1.68
N ALA A 92 15.61 1.32 1.83
CA ALA A 92 15.42 -0.05 2.33
C ALA A 92 15.65 -1.16 1.30
N TRP A 93 15.77 -0.83 0.00
CA TRP A 93 15.91 -1.81 -1.08
C TRP A 93 17.37 -2.25 -1.33
N HIS A 94 18.33 -1.62 -0.67
CA HIS A 94 19.77 -1.81 -0.86
C HIS A 94 20.34 -3.01 -0.11
#